data_AF-A0A0S6X9R6-F1
#
_entry.id   AF-A0A0S6X9R6-F1
#
_cell.length_a   1.000
_cell.length_b   1.000
_cell.length_c   1.000
_cell.angle_alpha   90.00
_cell.angle_beta   90.00
_cell.angle_gamma   90.00
#
_symmetry.space_group_name_H-M   'P 1'
#
loop_
_entity.id
_entity.type
_entity.pdbx_description
1 polymer ?
#
loop_
_entity_poly.entity_id
_entity_poly.type
_entity_poly.pdbx_seq_one_letter_code
_entity_poly.pdbx_strand_id
1 'polypeptide(L)'
;MQPPLKAIFQGLQGTWQLKRSLVSKLPGFPSGTFQGIATLTPSEAFNKSSYLYHETGTLTTDQGFQLHANRKYIYRFSPEDEKISAWFVKDENAKDEVDYLYHELDFRFEQDRWVAQADHLCDKDMYWAFYDFRLDDGGTTLLKWGLKHQVKGPEKDYASDTVYHRLPNSSH
;
A
#
# COMPACT_ATOMS: atom_id res chain seq x y z
N MET A 1 9.32 13.00 18.04
CA MET A 1 8.29 12.04 18.49
C MET A 1 8.62 10.70 17.84
N GLN A 2 8.53 9.58 18.57
CA GLN A 2 8.73 8.24 17.97
C GLN A 2 7.44 7.76 17.29
N PRO A 3 7.53 7.13 16.10
CA PRO A 3 6.35 6.63 15.40
C PRO A 3 5.68 5.48 16.18
N PRO A 4 4.34 5.45 16.28
CA PRO A 4 3.61 4.36 16.92
C PRO A 4 3.50 3.16 15.96
N LEU A 5 4.65 2.60 15.55
CA LEU A 5 4.76 1.58 14.50
C LEU A 5 3.85 0.38 14.75
N LYS A 6 3.80 -0.09 16.00
CA LYS A 6 2.92 -1.20 16.39
C LYS A 6 1.45 -0.88 16.17
N ALA A 7 0.99 0.32 16.58
CA ALA A 7 -0.40 0.73 16.39
C ALA A 7 -0.73 0.95 14.90
N ILE A 8 0.19 1.55 14.14
CA ILE A 8 0.04 1.71 12.69
C ILE A 8 -0.06 0.34 12.02
N PHE A 9 0.87 -0.57 12.29
CA PHE A 9 0.92 -1.90 11.69
C PHE A 9 -0.32 -2.72 12.03
N GLN A 10 -0.64 -2.88 13.32
CA GLN A 10 -1.86 -3.57 13.76
C GLN A 10 -3.11 -2.92 13.17
N GLY A 11 -3.11 -1.60 13.08
CA GLY A 11 -4.15 -0.80 12.46
C GLY A 11 -4.31 -1.01 10.97
N LEU A 12 -3.38 -1.66 10.26
CA LEU A 12 -3.58 -2.02 8.84
C LEU A 12 -4.51 -3.23 8.66
N GLN A 13 -4.57 -4.15 9.63
CA GLN A 13 -5.30 -5.40 9.49
C GLN A 13 -6.79 -5.18 9.20
N GLY A 14 -7.37 -5.95 8.28
CA GLY A 14 -8.78 -5.93 7.94
C GLY A 14 -9.06 -5.52 6.50
N THR A 15 -10.28 -5.05 6.25
CA THR A 15 -10.78 -4.76 4.91
C THR A 15 -10.91 -3.26 4.68
N TRP A 16 -10.48 -2.80 3.52
CA TRP A 16 -10.44 -1.40 3.13
C TRP A 16 -11.10 -1.20 1.78
N GLN A 17 -11.99 -0.22 1.69
CA GLN A 17 -12.37 0.34 0.41
C GLN A 17 -11.19 1.19 -0.09
N LEU A 18 -10.77 0.94 -1.32
CA LEU A 18 -9.67 1.67 -1.93
C LEU A 18 -10.17 2.46 -3.14
N LYS A 19 -9.69 3.70 -3.27
CA LYS A 19 -9.84 4.51 -4.47
C LYS A 19 -8.49 5.08 -4.84
N ARG A 20 -8.08 4.89 -6.09
CA ARG A 20 -6.79 5.32 -6.61
C ARG A 20 -6.98 6.15 -7.88
N SER A 21 -6.44 7.36 -7.88
CA SER A 21 -6.26 8.13 -9.11
C SER A 21 -4.92 7.77 -9.73
N LEU A 22 -4.88 7.59 -11.05
CA LEU A 22 -3.70 7.26 -11.82
C LEU A 22 -3.54 8.26 -12.96
N VAL A 23 -2.38 8.89 -13.05
CA VAL A 23 -2.04 9.84 -14.12
C VAL A 23 -0.72 9.39 -14.74
N SER A 24 -0.77 8.87 -15.97
CA SER A 24 0.44 8.53 -16.72
C SER A 24 0.83 9.63 -17.69
N LYS A 25 2.14 9.77 -17.94
CA LYS A 25 2.71 10.64 -18.96
C LYS A 25 3.16 9.90 -20.22
N LEU A 26 3.16 8.57 -20.19
CA LEU A 26 3.56 7.76 -21.34
C LEU A 26 2.35 7.46 -22.24
N PRO A 27 2.47 7.66 -23.57
CA PRO A 27 1.45 7.25 -24.50
C PRO A 27 1.15 5.74 -24.38
N GLY A 28 -0.14 5.38 -24.36
CA GLY A 28 -0.57 3.98 -24.26
C GLY A 28 -0.67 3.43 -22.82
N PHE A 29 -0.24 4.17 -21.80
CA PHE A 29 -0.49 3.84 -20.41
C PHE A 29 -1.76 4.54 -19.92
N PRO A 30 -2.69 3.83 -19.28
CA PRO A 30 -3.97 4.41 -18.91
C PRO A 30 -3.83 5.40 -17.76
N SER A 31 -4.38 6.59 -17.93
CA SER A 31 -4.84 7.44 -16.83
C SER A 31 -6.29 7.09 -16.49
N GLY A 32 -6.68 7.26 -15.24
CA GLY A 32 -8.03 6.97 -14.79
C GLY A 32 -8.18 6.78 -13.29
N THR A 33 -9.30 6.17 -12.89
CA THR A 33 -9.60 5.88 -11.49
C THR A 33 -9.79 4.38 -11.28
N PHE A 34 -9.01 3.81 -10.37
CA PHE A 34 -9.19 2.46 -9.86
C PHE A 34 -10.01 2.49 -8.58
N GLN A 35 -11.02 1.62 -8.49
CA GLN A 35 -11.85 1.44 -7.30
C GLN A 35 -11.93 -0.05 -6.97
N GLY A 36 -11.83 -0.38 -5.69
CA GLY A 36 -11.77 -1.77 -5.27
C GLY A 36 -11.77 -1.97 -3.77
N ILE A 37 -11.35 -3.18 -3.38
CA ILE A 37 -11.22 -3.62 -2.00
C ILE A 37 -9.81 -4.14 -1.78
N ALA A 38 -9.20 -3.74 -0.68
CA ALA A 38 -7.94 -4.27 -0.20
C ALA A 38 -8.15 -4.98 1.14
N THR A 39 -7.60 -6.18 1.28
CA THR A 39 -7.57 -6.92 2.54
C THR A 39 -6.16 -7.04 3.05
N LEU A 40 -5.95 -6.84 4.34
CA LEU A 40 -4.72 -7.19 5.04
C LEU A 40 -5.03 -8.26 6.08
N THR A 41 -4.65 -9.50 5.78
CA THR A 41 -4.90 -10.68 6.63
C THR A 41 -3.61 -11.24 7.21
N PRO A 42 -3.61 -11.83 8.43
CA PRO A 42 -2.44 -12.53 8.96
C PRO A 42 -1.84 -13.49 7.93
N SER A 43 -0.52 -13.47 7.79
CA SER A 43 0.23 -14.32 6.88
C SER A 43 1.17 -15.24 7.66
N GLU A 44 1.50 -16.41 7.12
CA GLU A 44 2.50 -17.32 7.66
C GLU A 44 3.94 -16.83 7.40
N ALA A 45 4.12 -15.88 6.47
CA ALA A 45 5.41 -15.29 6.17
C ALA A 45 6.04 -14.62 7.40
N PHE A 46 7.38 -14.66 7.46
CA PHE A 46 8.16 -14.10 8.55
C PHE A 46 7.72 -14.59 9.94
N ASN A 47 7.50 -15.89 10.12
CA ASN A 47 7.07 -16.48 11.38
C ASN A 47 5.80 -15.84 11.95
N LYS A 48 4.80 -15.56 11.09
CA LYS A 48 3.51 -14.94 11.48
C LYS A 48 3.58 -13.51 11.98
N SER A 49 4.65 -12.78 11.64
CA SER A 49 4.83 -11.34 11.97
C SER A 49 4.44 -10.41 10.81
N SER A 50 3.57 -10.87 9.92
CA SER A 50 3.23 -10.16 8.69
C SER A 50 1.76 -10.23 8.31
N TYR A 51 1.34 -9.32 7.45
CA TYR A 51 0.05 -9.33 6.79
C TYR A 51 0.21 -9.51 5.28
N LEU A 52 -0.61 -10.39 4.71
CA LEU A 52 -0.83 -10.43 3.27
C LEU A 52 -1.79 -9.32 2.88
N TYR A 53 -1.28 -8.35 2.15
CA TYR A 53 -2.07 -7.40 1.39
C TYR A 53 -2.55 -8.05 0.10
N HIS A 54 -3.84 -7.91 -0.20
CA HIS A 54 -4.42 -8.30 -1.48
C HIS A 54 -5.47 -7.27 -1.89
N GLU A 55 -5.28 -6.63 -3.03
CA GLU A 55 -6.29 -5.75 -3.65
C GLU A 55 -6.92 -6.40 -4.88
N THR A 56 -8.21 -6.12 -5.07
CA THR A 56 -8.95 -6.42 -6.30
C THR A 56 -9.86 -5.25 -6.64
N GLY A 57 -10.04 -4.97 -7.93
CA GLY A 57 -10.91 -3.89 -8.36
C GLY A 57 -10.90 -3.64 -9.86
N THR A 58 -11.44 -2.48 -10.24
CA THR A 58 -11.56 -2.08 -11.64
C THR A 58 -10.96 -0.70 -11.85
N LEU A 59 -10.04 -0.59 -12.81
CA LEU A 59 -9.56 0.67 -13.36
C LEU A 59 -10.52 1.10 -14.47
N THR A 60 -11.17 2.25 -14.27
CA THR A 60 -11.88 2.95 -15.35
C THR A 60 -10.95 4.02 -15.91
N THR A 61 -10.55 3.87 -17.18
CA THR A 61 -9.67 4.83 -17.85
C THR A 61 -10.43 6.09 -18.24
N ASP A 62 -9.72 7.18 -18.48
CA ASP A 62 -10.33 8.44 -18.94
C ASP A 62 -11.02 8.31 -20.32
N GLN A 63 -10.69 7.25 -21.06
CA GLN A 63 -11.32 6.88 -22.34
C GLN A 63 -12.54 5.96 -22.15
N GLY A 64 -12.90 5.62 -20.91
CA GLY A 64 -14.06 4.79 -20.58
C GLY A 64 -13.82 3.28 -20.63
N PHE A 65 -12.59 2.82 -20.91
CA PHE A 65 -12.26 1.40 -20.83
C PHE A 65 -12.20 0.93 -19.39
N GLN A 66 -12.65 -0.30 -19.15
CA GLN A 66 -12.60 -0.93 -17.83
C GLN A 66 -11.63 -2.10 -17.85
N LEU A 67 -10.72 -2.12 -16.89
CA LEU A 67 -9.71 -3.16 -16.71
C LEU A 67 -9.81 -3.69 -15.29
N HIS A 68 -10.01 -5.01 -15.14
CA HIS A 68 -9.91 -5.65 -13.84
C HIS A 68 -8.44 -5.84 -13.47
N ALA A 69 -8.09 -5.50 -12.23
CA ALA A 69 -6.74 -5.68 -11.72
C ALA A 69 -6.77 -6.19 -10.29
N ASN A 70 -5.73 -6.94 -9.95
CA ASN A 70 -5.45 -7.39 -8.60
C ASN A 70 -3.95 -7.22 -8.32
N ARG A 71 -3.57 -7.15 -7.04
CA ARG A 71 -2.16 -7.10 -6.63
C ARG A 71 -2.01 -7.61 -5.20
N LYS A 72 -0.88 -8.26 -4.92
CA LYS A 72 -0.51 -8.74 -3.59
C LYS A 72 0.85 -8.23 -3.13
N TYR A 73 1.00 -8.06 -1.81
CA TYR A 73 2.26 -7.73 -1.12
C TYR A 73 2.26 -8.35 0.27
N ILE A 74 3.44 -8.56 0.86
CA ILE A 74 3.56 -8.85 2.29
C ILE A 74 4.00 -7.59 3.03
N TYR A 75 3.22 -7.15 4.01
CA TYR A 75 3.61 -6.12 4.95
C TYR A 75 4.15 -6.77 6.22
N ARG A 76 5.40 -6.46 6.58
CA ARG A 76 6.06 -7.01 7.77
C ARG A 76 6.32 -5.89 8.79
N PHE A 77 6.15 -6.20 10.06
CA PHE A 77 6.69 -5.39 11.15
C PHE A 77 7.85 -6.14 11.82
N SER A 78 9.03 -5.51 11.88
CA SER A 78 10.19 -6.00 12.62
C SER A 78 10.35 -5.20 13.91
N PRO A 79 10.07 -5.79 15.09
CA PRO A 79 10.27 -5.10 16.37
C PRO A 79 11.76 -4.83 16.67
N GLU A 80 12.65 -5.70 16.21
CA GLU A 80 14.10 -5.60 16.44
C GLU A 80 14.71 -4.44 15.68
N ASP A 81 14.29 -4.25 14.42
CA ASP A 81 14.78 -3.17 13.55
C ASP A 81 13.95 -1.89 13.67
N GLU A 82 12.83 -1.93 14.41
CA GLU A 82 11.82 -0.86 14.46
C GLU A 82 11.38 -0.40 13.05
N LYS A 83 11.11 -1.37 12.16
CA LYS A 83 10.73 -1.11 10.76
C LYS A 83 9.40 -1.74 10.37
N ILE A 84 8.66 -1.03 9.52
CA ILE A 84 7.61 -1.60 8.68
C ILE A 84 8.15 -1.67 7.26
N SER A 85 7.98 -2.81 6.60
CA SER A 85 8.46 -3.04 5.23
C SER A 85 7.38 -3.71 4.38
N ALA A 86 7.42 -3.43 3.08
CA ALA A 86 6.60 -4.11 2.07
C ALA A 86 7.49 -4.99 1.19
N TRP A 87 6.98 -6.17 0.85
CA TRP A 87 7.69 -7.19 0.09
C TRP A 87 6.85 -7.67 -1.08
N PHE A 88 7.50 -7.96 -2.20
CA PHE A 88 6.86 -8.62 -3.32
C PHE A 88 6.49 -10.06 -2.94
N VAL A 89 5.40 -10.55 -3.54
CA VAL A 89 5.06 -11.97 -3.55
C VAL A 89 5.49 -12.57 -4.89
N LYS A 90 5.89 -13.85 -4.88
CA LYS A 90 6.45 -14.49 -6.09
C LYS A 90 5.50 -14.50 -7.29
N ASP A 91 4.20 -14.68 -7.03
CA ASP A 91 3.17 -14.59 -8.05
C ASP A 91 1.81 -14.18 -7.45
N GLU A 92 0.87 -13.75 -8.30
CA GLU A 92 -0.45 -13.28 -7.86
C GLU A 92 -1.36 -14.42 -7.33
N ASN A 93 -1.09 -15.67 -7.69
CA ASN A 93 -1.79 -16.86 -7.18
C ASN A 93 -1.15 -17.41 -5.89
N ALA A 94 0.10 -17.03 -5.59
CA ALA A 94 0.80 -17.40 -4.37
C ALA A 94 -0.04 -16.98 -3.17
N LYS A 95 -0.05 -17.84 -2.16
CA LYS A 95 -0.77 -17.56 -0.92
C LYS A 95 -0.07 -16.42 -0.20
N ASP A 96 1.17 -16.63 0.20
CA ASP A 96 1.97 -15.67 0.94
C ASP A 96 3.49 -15.92 0.81
N GLU A 97 3.91 -16.47 -0.32
CA GLU A 97 5.33 -16.68 -0.60
C GLU A 97 6.03 -15.36 -0.93
N VAL A 98 6.92 -14.94 -0.04
CA VAL A 98 7.77 -13.76 -0.21
C VAL A 98 8.76 -13.99 -1.37
N ASP A 99 8.92 -12.96 -2.20
CA ASP A 99 9.95 -12.87 -3.22
C ASP A 99 11.14 -12.05 -2.70
N TYR A 100 11.15 -10.74 -2.95
CA TYR A 100 12.17 -9.82 -2.46
C TYR A 100 11.57 -8.53 -1.87
N LEU A 101 12.43 -7.78 -1.17
CA LEU A 101 12.05 -6.51 -0.54
C LEU A 101 11.61 -5.51 -1.60
N TYR A 102 10.42 -4.93 -1.41
CA TYR A 102 10.02 -3.76 -2.18
C TYR A 102 10.64 -2.53 -1.54
N HIS A 103 10.21 -2.17 -0.33
CA HIS A 103 10.81 -1.04 0.38
C HIS A 103 10.60 -1.09 1.90
N GLU A 104 11.35 -0.26 2.62
CA GLU A 104 11.18 -0.01 4.05
C GLU A 104 10.63 1.40 4.27
N LEU A 105 9.78 1.55 5.29
CA LEU A 105 9.12 2.82 5.56
C LEU A 105 9.95 3.67 6.54
N ASP A 106 10.31 4.87 6.09
CA ASP A 106 10.97 5.89 6.91
C ASP A 106 9.95 6.91 7.42
N PHE A 107 9.63 6.78 8.71
CA PHE A 107 8.59 7.55 9.37
C PHE A 107 9.03 8.92 9.85
N ARG A 108 8.10 9.87 9.79
CA ARG A 108 8.22 11.18 10.42
C ARG A 108 6.85 11.72 10.81
N PHE A 109 6.84 12.65 11.74
CA PHE A 109 5.63 13.36 12.17
C PHE A 109 5.59 14.73 11.50
N GLU A 110 4.53 15.01 10.74
CA GLU A 110 4.33 16.25 10.00
C GLU A 110 2.89 16.71 10.15
N GLN A 111 2.63 17.99 10.43
CA GLN A 111 1.26 18.56 10.38
C GLN A 111 0.21 17.69 11.10
N ASP A 112 0.52 17.26 12.32
CA ASP A 112 -0.35 16.44 13.18
C ASP A 112 -0.74 15.07 12.60
N ARG A 113 0.13 14.47 11.78
CA ARG A 113 -0.04 13.12 11.23
C ARG A 113 1.29 12.38 11.13
N TRP A 114 1.19 11.05 11.09
CA TRP A 114 2.31 10.19 10.77
C TRP A 114 2.38 9.97 9.27
N VAL A 115 3.54 10.25 8.69
CA VAL A 115 3.81 9.99 7.27
C VAL A 115 5.04 9.11 7.17
N ALA A 116 5.16 8.35 6.08
CA ALA A 116 6.38 7.63 5.77
C ALA A 116 6.78 7.83 4.31
N GLN A 117 8.08 7.78 4.05
CA GLN A 117 8.63 7.72 2.69
C GLN A 117 9.36 6.42 2.50
N ALA A 118 9.43 5.99 1.25
CA ALA A 118 10.18 4.82 0.85
C ALA A 118 10.50 4.95 -0.64
N ASP A 119 11.57 4.30 -1.10
CA ASP A 119 11.88 4.22 -2.52
C ASP A 119 12.37 2.84 -2.91
N HIS A 120 12.26 2.55 -4.20
CA HIS A 120 12.68 1.29 -4.79
C HIS A 120 13.00 1.47 -6.26
N LEU A 121 14.15 0.97 -6.70
CA LEU A 121 14.46 0.81 -8.11
C LEU A 121 13.91 -0.53 -8.59
N CYS A 122 12.80 -0.50 -9.33
CA CYS A 122 12.27 -1.69 -10.00
C CYS A 122 12.84 -1.73 -11.42
N ASP A 123 13.81 -2.59 -11.66
CA ASP A 123 14.56 -2.70 -12.91
C ASP A 123 15.17 -1.35 -13.36
N LYS A 124 14.47 -0.60 -14.21
CA LYS A 124 14.90 0.69 -14.76
C LYS A 124 14.06 1.87 -14.29
N ASP A 125 12.97 1.62 -13.58
CA ASP A 125 12.03 2.65 -13.14
C ASP A 125 12.15 2.88 -11.64
N MET A 126 12.33 4.13 -11.24
CA MET A 126 12.33 4.53 -9.83
C MET A 126 10.91 4.71 -9.32
N TYR A 127 10.65 4.17 -8.13
CA TYR A 127 9.41 4.32 -7.39
C TYR A 127 9.71 5.10 -6.12
N TRP A 128 9.02 6.22 -5.92
CA TRP A 128 8.97 6.92 -4.64
C TRP A 128 7.58 6.77 -4.07
N ALA A 129 7.50 6.22 -2.86
CA ALA A 129 6.27 6.05 -2.12
C ALA A 129 6.16 7.10 -1.00
N PHE A 130 4.96 7.62 -0.82
CA PHE A 130 4.60 8.47 0.31
C PHE A 130 3.33 7.93 0.96
N TYR A 131 3.45 7.59 2.24
CA TYR A 131 2.36 7.10 3.08
C TYR A 131 1.83 8.21 3.98
N ASP A 132 0.52 8.25 4.16
CA ASP A 132 -0.17 9.11 5.12
C ASP A 132 -1.03 8.23 6.03
N PHE A 133 -0.71 8.17 7.32
CA PHE A 133 -1.43 7.39 8.32
C PHE A 133 -2.21 8.32 9.26
N ARG A 134 -3.53 8.12 9.31
CA ARG A 134 -4.44 8.89 10.17
C ARG A 134 -4.95 8.03 11.30
N LEU A 135 -4.42 8.28 12.49
CA LEU A 135 -4.84 7.65 13.73
C LEU A 135 -5.98 8.46 14.36
N ASP A 136 -6.69 7.84 15.30
CA ASP A 136 -7.56 8.55 16.25
C ASP A 136 -6.74 9.45 17.20
N ASP A 137 -7.43 10.31 17.96
CA ASP A 137 -6.79 11.22 18.92
C ASP A 137 -5.97 10.49 19.99
N GLY A 138 -6.31 9.22 20.26
CA GLY A 138 -5.56 8.34 21.16
C GLY A 138 -4.29 7.75 20.56
N GLY A 139 -4.07 7.87 19.25
CA GLY A 139 -2.92 7.27 18.56
C GLY A 139 -2.96 5.74 18.50
N THR A 140 -4.12 5.13 18.74
CA THR A 140 -4.30 3.69 18.92
C THR A 140 -4.96 3.01 17.74
N THR A 141 -5.80 3.73 17.00
CA THR A 141 -6.63 3.16 15.92
C THR A 141 -6.32 3.84 14.61
N LEU A 142 -5.90 3.07 13.58
CA LEU A 142 -5.76 3.60 12.22
C LEU A 142 -7.14 3.72 11.56
N LEU A 143 -7.58 4.96 11.35
CA LEU A 143 -8.89 5.31 10.80
C LEU A 143 -8.88 5.31 9.26
N LYS A 144 -7.79 5.83 8.69
CA LYS A 144 -7.62 6.04 7.25
C LYS A 144 -6.13 6.02 6.94
N TRP A 145 -5.78 5.54 5.75
CA TRP A 145 -4.43 5.75 5.24
C TRP A 145 -4.42 6.04 3.75
N GLY A 146 -3.32 6.60 3.28
CA GLY A 146 -3.09 6.90 1.88
C GLY A 146 -1.71 6.47 1.43
N LEU A 147 -1.59 6.18 0.14
CA LEU A 147 -0.34 5.80 -0.51
C LEU A 147 -0.25 6.48 -1.87
N LYS A 148 0.72 7.37 -1.99
CA LYS A 148 1.08 7.99 -3.25
C LYS A 148 2.33 7.36 -3.82
N HIS A 149 2.33 7.11 -5.12
CA HIS A 149 3.55 6.80 -5.84
C HIS A 149 3.85 7.89 -6.86
N GLN A 150 5.11 8.29 -6.93
CA GLN A 150 5.69 8.89 -8.13
C GLN A 150 6.60 7.85 -8.75
N VAL A 151 6.36 7.51 -10.02
CA VAL A 151 7.19 6.58 -10.77
C VAL A 151 7.82 7.29 -11.94
N LYS A 152 9.11 7.06 -12.16
CA LYS A 152 9.84 7.65 -13.28
C LYS A 152 10.94 6.72 -13.80
N GLY A 153 10.92 6.48 -15.09
CA GLY A 153 11.93 5.75 -15.82
C GLY A 153 11.55 5.60 -17.29
N PRO A 154 12.32 4.82 -18.07
CA PRO A 154 12.10 4.63 -19.49
C PRO A 154 10.83 3.83 -19.81
N GLU A 155 10.38 2.98 -18.88
CA GLU A 155 9.26 2.06 -19.10
C GLU A 155 7.99 2.54 -18.40
N LYS A 156 8.12 3.34 -17.32
CA LYS A 156 6.99 3.92 -16.59
C LYS A 156 7.24 5.38 -16.21
N ASP A 157 6.28 6.24 -16.51
CA ASP A 157 6.17 7.60 -15.95
C ASP A 157 4.71 7.84 -15.56
N TYR A 158 4.44 7.77 -14.26
CA TYR A 158 3.11 8.01 -13.73
C TYR A 158 3.14 8.48 -12.28
N ALA A 159 2.04 9.11 -11.87
CA ALA A 159 1.72 9.37 -10.48
C ALA A 159 0.44 8.60 -10.10
N SER A 160 0.42 8.04 -8.90
CA SER A 160 -0.79 7.48 -8.32
C SER A 160 -1.04 8.03 -6.92
N ASP A 161 -2.31 8.21 -6.57
CA ASP A 161 -2.76 8.65 -5.25
C ASP A 161 -3.89 7.73 -4.79
N THR A 162 -3.58 6.89 -3.81
CA THR A 162 -4.52 5.91 -3.27
C THR A 162 -4.99 6.33 -1.90
N VAL A 163 -6.29 6.20 -1.67
CA VAL A 163 -6.92 6.43 -0.38
C VAL A 163 -7.64 5.17 0.06
N TYR A 164 -7.42 4.77 1.30
CA TYR A 164 -8.00 3.59 1.93
C TYR A 164 -8.93 4.01 3.06
N HIS A 165 -10.19 3.59 2.97
CA HIS A 165 -11.22 3.77 3.99
C HIS A 165 -11.57 2.43 4.61
N ARG A 166 -11.51 2.33 5.95
CA ARG A 166 -11.81 1.09 6.64
C ARG A 166 -13.26 0.71 6.41
N LEU A 167 -13.49 -0.52 6.01
CA LEU A 167 -14.84 -1.07 5.97
C LEU A 167 -15.19 -1.68 7.34
N PRO A 168 -16.45 -1.55 7.79
CA PRO A 168 -16.91 -2.27 8.96
C PRO A 168 -16.69 -3.77 8.75
N ASN A 169 -16.27 -4.48 9.79
CA ASN A 169 -16.40 -5.93 9.76
C ASN A 169 -17.89 -6.24 9.61
N SER A 170 -18.27 -6.93 8.53
CA SER A 170 -19.62 -7.46 8.40
C SER A 170 -19.85 -8.41 9.57
N SER A 171 -20.68 -8.02 10.54
CA SER A 171 -21.18 -8.91 11.57
C SER A 171 -21.98 -10.00 10.85
N HIS A 172 -21.42 -11.19 10.71
CA HIS A 172 -22.15 -12.39 10.35
C HIS A 172 -22.63 -13.09 11.63
#